data_AF-A0A061MZH6-F1
#
_entry.id   AF-A0A061MZH6-F1
#
_cell.length_a   1.000
_cell.length_b   1.000
_cell.length_c   1.000
_cell.angle_alpha   90.00
_cell.angle_beta   90.00
_cell.angle_gamma   90.00
#
_symmetry.space_group_name_H-M   'P 1'
#
loop_
_entity.id
_entity.type
_entity.pdbx_description
1 polymer ?
#
loop_
_entity_poly.entity_id
_entity_poly.type
_entity_poly.pdbx_seq_one_letter_code
_entity_poly.pdbx_strand_id
1 'polypeptide(L)'
;MKEINAGSYSLDVRDNEEGELSILKNDIYKVTSRLAEYNVDLEEDRKKLTEAISDISHQLKTPITSMTVMADLLQGSELTTERRVAFTKTIQHQLERMDWLVTSLLKLSKIDAGTIEFKREKVHLESLITDALNPLLIPIEVKGSHLILQG
;
A
#
# COMPACT_ATOMS: atom_id res chain seq x y z
N MET A 1 36.29 -11.71 -15.05
CA MET A 1 36.18 -10.65 -14.01
C MET A 1 35.72 -9.30 -14.58
N LYS A 2 36.24 -8.82 -15.72
CA LYS A 2 35.76 -7.58 -16.36
C LYS A 2 34.30 -7.63 -16.84
N GLU A 3 33.80 -8.80 -17.25
CA GLU A 3 32.44 -8.92 -17.82
C GLU A 3 31.31 -8.91 -16.78
N ILE A 4 31.58 -9.35 -15.55
CA ILE A 4 30.59 -9.34 -14.45
C ILE A 4 30.24 -7.88 -14.08
N ASN A 5 31.19 -6.96 -14.21
CA ASN A 5 30.99 -5.54 -13.93
C ASN A 5 30.14 -4.81 -14.98
N ALA A 6 29.84 -5.44 -16.12
CA ALA A 6 29.07 -4.88 -17.22
C ALA A 6 27.64 -5.43 -17.32
N GLY A 7 27.17 -6.20 -16.32
CA GLY A 7 25.85 -6.83 -16.34
C GLY A 7 25.72 -8.00 -17.32
N SER A 8 26.82 -8.47 -17.90
CA SER A 8 26.85 -9.65 -18.76
C SER A 8 27.17 -10.89 -17.92
N TYR A 9 26.15 -11.71 -17.65
CA TYR A 9 26.24 -12.92 -16.82
C TYR A 9 26.44 -14.19 -17.66
N SER A 10 27.16 -14.11 -18.78
CA SER A 10 27.42 -15.29 -19.61
C SER A 10 28.47 -16.20 -18.96
N LEU A 11 28.05 -17.39 -18.52
CA LEU A 11 28.96 -18.44 -18.11
C LEU A 11 29.61 -19.05 -19.36
N ASP A 12 30.91 -18.83 -19.58
CA ASP A 12 31.63 -19.63 -20.58
C ASP A 12 31.87 -21.04 -19.99
N VAL A 13 31.02 -21.98 -20.39
CA VAL A 13 31.05 -23.38 -19.96
C VAL A 13 32.31 -24.11 -20.46
N ARG A 14 33.08 -23.51 -21.38
CA ARG A 14 34.28 -24.11 -21.98
C ARG A 14 35.52 -24.05 -21.08
N ASP A 15 35.46 -23.32 -19.97
CA ASP A 15 36.59 -23.05 -19.06
C ASP A 15 36.46 -23.85 -17.74
N ASN A 16 35.96 -25.08 -17.84
CA ASN A 16 35.58 -25.91 -16.69
C ASN A 16 36.63 -26.98 -16.40
N GLU A 17 37.76 -26.57 -15.82
CA GLU A 17 38.73 -27.51 -15.21
C GLU A 17 38.18 -28.03 -13.86
N GLU A 18 38.36 -29.32 -13.57
CA GLU A 18 37.98 -29.92 -12.28
C GLU A 18 38.91 -29.42 -11.17
N GLY A 19 38.34 -28.75 -10.14
CA GLY A 19 39.10 -28.31 -8.98
C GLY A 19 38.34 -27.33 -8.07
N GLU A 20 38.89 -27.07 -6.89
CA GLU A 20 38.31 -26.16 -5.87
C GLU A 20 38.04 -24.75 -6.41
N LEU A 21 38.86 -24.28 -7.36
CA LEU A 21 38.67 -23.00 -8.05
C LEU A 21 37.40 -22.96 -8.92
N SER A 22 36.99 -24.09 -9.50
CA SER A 22 35.76 -24.16 -10.29
C SER A 22 34.51 -24.13 -9.40
N ILE A 23 34.58 -24.78 -8.23
CA ILE A 23 33.53 -24.71 -7.21
C ILE A 23 33.37 -23.27 -6.72
N LEU A 24 34.48 -22.60 -6.37
CA LEU A 24 34.45 -21.19 -5.96
C LEU A 24 33.91 -20.27 -7.06
N LYS A 25 34.30 -20.49 -8.32
CA LYS A 25 33.75 -19.75 -9.48
C LYS A 25 32.23 -19.93 -9.59
N ASN A 26 31.74 -21.15 -9.42
CA ASN A 26 30.31 -21.47 -9.46
C ASN A 26 29.54 -20.79 -8.32
N ASP A 27 30.09 -20.81 -7.10
CA ASP A 27 29.46 -20.20 -5.93
C ASP A 27 29.44 -18.66 -6.02
N ILE A 28 30.54 -18.04 -6.48
CA ILE A 28 30.58 -16.60 -6.78
C ILE A 28 29.51 -16.27 -7.82
N TYR A 29 29.41 -17.07 -8.88
CA TYR A 29 28.39 -16.85 -9.91
C TYR A 29 26.98 -16.91 -9.33
N LYS A 30 26.65 -17.96 -8.56
CA LYS A 30 25.34 -18.09 -7.89
C LYS A 30 25.02 -16.90 -7.00
N VAL A 31 25.98 -16.42 -6.21
CA VAL A 31 25.80 -15.24 -5.35
C VAL A 31 25.57 -13.98 -6.21
N THR A 32 26.35 -13.79 -7.27
CA THR A 32 26.18 -12.63 -8.16
C THR A 32 24.82 -12.66 -8.88
N SER A 33 24.34 -13.82 -9.33
CA SER A 33 23.03 -13.96 -9.95
C SER A 33 21.91 -13.67 -8.96
N ARG A 34 22.00 -14.18 -7.73
CA ARG A 34 21.01 -13.88 -6.67
C ARG A 34 20.98 -12.40 -6.29
N LEU A 35 22.13 -11.75 -6.23
CA LEU A 35 22.20 -10.30 -5.97
C LEU A 35 21.59 -9.49 -7.12
N ALA A 36 21.81 -9.92 -8.37
CA ALA A 36 21.18 -9.29 -9.53
C ALA A 36 19.65 -9.43 -9.49
N GLU A 37 19.14 -10.63 -9.21
CA GLU A 37 17.72 -10.90 -9.01
C GLU A 37 17.12 -10.03 -7.89
N TYR A 38 17.78 -9.99 -6.72
CA TYR A 38 17.35 -9.18 -5.59
C TYR A 38 17.35 -7.66 -5.90
N ASN A 39 18.31 -7.17 -6.69
CA ASN A 39 18.33 -5.78 -7.12
C ASN A 39 17.16 -5.45 -8.06
N VAL A 40 16.80 -6.37 -8.95
CA VAL A 40 15.63 -6.20 -9.83
C VAL A 40 14.34 -6.14 -9.01
N ASP A 41 14.18 -7.05 -8.05
CA ASP A 41 13.02 -7.07 -7.15
C ASP A 41 12.92 -5.76 -6.34
N LEU A 42 14.04 -5.28 -5.80
CA LEU A 42 14.10 -4.01 -5.07
C LEU A 42 13.74 -2.80 -5.93
N GLU A 43 14.18 -2.77 -7.19
CA GLU A 43 13.80 -1.70 -8.12
C GLU A 43 12.30 -1.73 -8.43
N GLU A 44 11.73 -2.92 -8.59
CA GLU A 44 10.29 -3.10 -8.80
C GLU A 44 9.48 -2.62 -7.60
N ASP A 45 9.87 -2.98 -6.39
CA ASP A 45 9.20 -2.56 -5.16
C ASP A 45 9.31 -1.05 -4.95
N ARG A 46 10.49 -0.46 -5.20
CA ARG A 46 10.67 1.00 -5.13
C ARG A 46 9.77 1.74 -6.12
N LYS A 47 9.59 1.17 -7.31
CA LYS A 47 8.69 1.72 -8.33
C LYS A 47 7.24 1.67 -7.86
N LYS A 48 6.76 0.53 -7.34
CA LYS A 48 5.40 0.37 -6.78
C LYS A 48 5.13 1.38 -5.66
N LEU A 49 6.08 1.57 -4.75
CA LEU A 49 5.93 2.55 -3.66
C LEU A 49 5.84 3.99 -4.21
N THR A 50 6.67 4.32 -5.19
CA THR A 50 6.64 5.65 -5.82
C THR A 50 5.31 5.91 -6.53
N GLU A 51 4.78 4.92 -7.25
CA GLU A 51 3.46 4.98 -7.89
C GLU A 51 2.35 5.14 -6.85
N ALA A 52 2.36 4.36 -5.76
CA ALA A 52 1.39 4.48 -4.67
C ALA A 52 1.40 5.86 -4.00
N ILE A 53 2.58 6.44 -3.75
CA ILE A 53 2.72 7.80 -3.20
C ILE A 53 2.13 8.83 -4.16
N SER A 54 2.42 8.71 -5.46
CA SER A 54 1.89 9.60 -6.49
C SER A 54 0.36 9.53 -6.55
N ASP A 55 -0.20 8.32 -6.57
CA ASP A 55 -1.65 8.10 -6.63
C ASP A 55 -2.36 8.67 -5.40
N ILE A 56 -1.81 8.43 -4.20
CA ILE A 56 -2.37 8.99 -2.97
C ILE A 56 -2.30 10.52 -2.98
N SER A 57 -1.20 11.09 -3.46
CA SER A 57 -1.05 12.55 -3.58
C SER A 57 -2.13 13.14 -4.51
N HIS A 58 -2.43 12.49 -5.64
CA HIS A 58 -3.52 12.89 -6.51
C HIS A 58 -4.88 12.74 -5.83
N GLN A 59 -5.12 11.62 -5.14
CA GLN A 59 -6.37 11.36 -4.43
C GLN A 59 -6.62 12.30 -3.25
N LEU A 60 -5.57 12.87 -2.64
CA LEU A 60 -5.67 13.88 -1.58
C LEU A 60 -6.01 15.28 -2.14
N LYS A 61 -5.66 15.60 -3.39
CA LYS A 61 -5.94 16.92 -3.99
C LYS A 61 -7.45 17.19 -4.15
N THR A 62 -8.22 16.15 -4.48
CA THR A 62 -9.68 16.23 -4.64
C THR A 62 -10.42 16.58 -3.35
N PRO A 63 -10.26 15.86 -2.22
CA PRO A 63 -10.90 16.20 -0.95
C PRO A 63 -10.48 17.58 -0.46
N ILE A 64 -9.20 17.96 -0.61
CA ILE A 64 -8.71 19.31 -0.26
C ILE A 64 -9.47 20.38 -1.05
N THR A 65 -9.51 20.26 -2.38
CA THR A 65 -10.22 21.23 -3.24
C THR A 65 -11.69 21.31 -2.85
N SER A 66 -12.35 20.17 -2.63
CA SER A 66 -13.75 20.13 -2.20
C SER A 66 -13.97 20.82 -0.85
N MET A 67 -13.07 20.61 0.12
CA MET A 67 -13.17 21.25 1.43
C MET A 67 -12.93 22.75 1.35
N THR A 68 -11.99 23.22 0.53
CA THR A 68 -11.77 24.65 0.31
C THR A 68 -13.02 25.33 -0.21
N VAL A 69 -13.65 24.76 -1.25
CA VAL A 69 -14.92 25.29 -1.79
C VAL A 69 -16.01 25.31 -0.71
N MET A 70 -16.13 24.24 0.06
CA MET A 70 -17.14 24.14 1.12
C MET A 70 -16.88 25.16 2.25
N ALA A 71 -15.62 25.41 2.60
CA ALA A 71 -15.20 26.40 3.58
C ALA A 71 -15.45 27.84 3.08
N ASP A 72 -15.22 28.11 1.79
CA ASP A 72 -15.54 29.39 1.16
C ASP A 72 -17.06 29.65 1.18
N LEU A 73 -17.84 28.63 0.83
CA LEU A 73 -19.30 28.72 0.90
C LEU A 73 -19.78 29.03 2.33
N LEU A 74 -19.19 28.40 3.35
CA LEU A 74 -19.51 28.61 4.77
C LEU A 74 -19.29 30.04 5.28
N GLN A 75 -18.45 30.83 4.61
CA GLN A 75 -18.20 32.25 4.93
C GLN A 75 -19.35 33.17 4.47
N GLY A 76 -20.26 32.69 3.62
CA GLY A 76 -21.44 33.46 3.19
C GLY A 76 -22.38 33.79 4.35
N SER A 77 -22.79 35.06 4.45
CA SER A 77 -23.64 35.58 5.53
C SER A 77 -25.10 35.11 5.47
N GLU A 78 -25.60 34.66 4.32
CA GLU A 78 -27.00 34.21 4.11
C GLU A 78 -27.15 32.69 3.99
N LEU A 79 -26.43 31.93 4.82
CA LEU A 79 -26.57 30.47 4.87
C LEU A 79 -27.60 30.05 5.91
N THR A 80 -28.57 29.23 5.48
CA THR A 80 -29.47 28.54 6.41
C THR A 80 -28.68 27.56 7.29
N THR A 81 -29.22 27.27 8.47
CA THR A 81 -28.62 26.32 9.43
C THR A 81 -28.43 24.94 8.79
N GLU A 82 -29.40 24.48 8.01
CA GLU A 82 -29.38 23.17 7.36
C GLU A 82 -28.23 23.06 6.35
N ARG A 83 -28.02 24.11 5.54
CA ARG A 83 -26.91 24.14 4.57
C ARG A 83 -25.56 24.21 5.27
N ARG A 84 -25.46 24.97 6.36
CA ARG A 84 -24.25 25.05 7.19
C ARG A 84 -23.88 23.67 7.72
N VAL A 85 -24.84 22.95 8.30
CA VAL A 85 -24.65 21.57 8.80
C VAL A 85 -24.24 20.62 7.67
N ALA A 86 -24.90 20.68 6.51
CA ALA A 86 -24.56 19.83 5.37
C ALA A 86 -23.12 20.04 4.91
N PHE A 87 -22.69 21.30 4.78
CA PHE A 87 -21.34 21.67 4.37
C PHE A 87 -20.28 21.22 5.37
N THR A 88 -20.51 21.46 6.66
CA THR A 88 -19.62 20.97 7.72
C THR A 88 -19.53 19.44 7.72
N LYS A 89 -20.65 18.73 7.50
CA LYS A 89 -20.66 17.26 7.42
C LYS A 89 -19.88 16.74 6.22
N THR A 90 -19.95 17.42 5.07
CA THR A 90 -19.14 17.07 3.91
C THR A 90 -17.65 17.28 4.18
N ILE A 91 -17.26 18.40 4.81
CA ILE A 91 -15.87 18.64 5.21
C ILE A 91 -15.38 17.51 6.11
N GLN A 92 -16.16 17.14 7.13
CA GLN A 92 -15.83 16.05 8.04
C GLN A 92 -15.61 14.72 7.29
N HIS A 93 -16.48 14.36 6.35
CA HIS A 93 -16.30 13.15 5.54
C HIS A 93 -15.01 13.18 4.70
N GLN A 94 -14.65 14.36 4.14
CA GLN A 94 -13.42 14.48 3.38
C GLN A 94 -12.17 14.35 4.29
N LEU A 95 -12.23 14.89 5.51
CA LEU A 95 -11.16 14.71 6.52
C LEU A 95 -10.97 13.23 6.90
N GLU A 96 -12.06 12.52 7.19
CA GLU A 96 -12.02 11.08 7.51
C GLU A 96 -11.43 10.27 6.36
N ARG A 97 -11.79 10.60 5.11
CA ARG A 97 -11.22 9.97 3.92
C ARG A 97 -9.71 10.26 3.79
N MET A 98 -9.27 11.48 4.06
CA MET A 98 -7.84 11.83 4.01
C MET A 98 -7.05 11.09 5.08
N ASP A 99 -7.58 10.99 6.30
CA ASP A 99 -6.95 10.24 7.39
C ASP A 99 -6.77 8.76 7.03
N TRP A 100 -7.80 8.16 6.42
CA TRP A 100 -7.72 6.78 5.92
C TRP A 100 -6.64 6.61 4.83
N LEU A 101 -6.53 7.55 3.87
CA LEU A 101 -5.51 7.51 2.81
C LEU A 101 -4.09 7.61 3.39
N VAL A 102 -3.86 8.56 4.31
CA VAL A 102 -2.55 8.75 4.96
C VAL A 102 -2.18 7.53 5.80
N THR A 103 -3.13 7.01 6.59
CA THR A 103 -2.90 5.81 7.40
C THR A 103 -2.59 4.60 6.53
N SER A 104 -3.27 4.45 5.40
CA SER A 104 -3.01 3.37 4.44
C SER A 104 -1.62 3.48 3.82
N LEU A 105 -1.19 4.68 3.46
CA LEU A 105 0.17 4.93 2.95
C LEU A 105 1.24 4.58 4.00
N LEU A 106 1.05 5.02 5.24
CA LEU A 106 1.99 4.72 6.34
C LEU A 106 2.08 3.21 6.61
N LYS A 107 0.96 2.49 6.54
CA LYS A 107 0.95 1.03 6.67
C LYS A 107 1.71 0.36 5.52
N LEU A 108 1.46 0.77 4.28
CA LEU A 108 2.16 0.24 3.11
C LEU A 108 3.67 0.49 3.21
N SER A 109 4.09 1.70 3.56
CA SER A 109 5.49 2.04 3.74
C SER A 109 6.17 1.19 4.83
N LYS A 110 5.46 0.86 5.91
CA LYS A 110 6.00 -0.05 6.95
C LYS A 110 6.14 -1.49 6.45
N ILE A 111 5.24 -1.96 5.60
CA ILE A 111 5.30 -3.29 4.95
C ILE A 111 6.53 -3.34 4.06
N ASP A 112 6.70 -2.37 3.17
CA ASP A 112 7.82 -2.30 2.22
C ASP A 112 9.17 -2.19 2.93
N ALA A 113 9.23 -1.43 4.03
CA ALA A 113 10.44 -1.33 4.84
C ALA A 113 10.74 -2.61 5.66
N GLY A 114 9.87 -3.62 5.62
CA GLY A 114 10.01 -4.84 6.42
C GLY A 114 9.89 -4.62 7.93
N THR A 115 9.32 -3.49 8.35
CA THR A 115 9.26 -3.06 9.77
C THR A 115 7.97 -3.47 10.49
N ILE A 116 7.03 -4.12 9.79
CA ILE A 116 5.83 -4.67 10.41
C ILE A 116 6.15 -6.00 11.10
N GLU A 117 5.98 -6.03 12.42
CA GLU A 117 5.89 -7.27 13.17
C GLU A 117 4.46 -7.82 13.11
N PHE A 118 4.27 -8.91 12.36
CA PHE A 118 3.00 -9.63 12.34
C PHE A 118 2.81 -10.45 13.61
N LYS A 119 1.79 -10.13 14.40
CA LYS A 119 1.39 -10.93 15.57
C LYS A 119 0.55 -12.12 15.10
N ARG A 120 1.14 -13.32 15.17
CA ARG A 120 0.41 -14.56 14.91
C ARG A 120 -0.23 -15.05 16.20
N GLU A 121 -1.55 -15.03 16.26
CA GLU A 121 -2.32 -15.50 17.41
C GLU A 121 -3.54 -16.33 16.96
N LYS A 122 -4.06 -17.16 17.87
CA LYS A 122 -5.33 -17.85 17.64
C LYS A 122 -6.46 -16.84 17.83
N VAL A 123 -7.33 -16.73 16.83
CA VAL A 123 -8.48 -15.83 16.85
C VAL A 123 -9.79 -16.61 16.81
N HIS A 124 -10.82 -16.09 17.48
CA HIS A 124 -12.17 -16.64 17.37
C HIS A 124 -12.79 -16.15 16.06
N LEU A 125 -13.09 -17.08 15.16
CA LEU A 125 -13.60 -16.77 13.82
C LEU A 125 -14.92 -15.98 13.87
N GLU A 126 -15.81 -16.34 14.79
CA GLU A 126 -17.09 -15.65 14.97
C GLU A 126 -16.89 -14.18 15.34
N SER A 127 -16.05 -13.89 16.34
CA SER A 127 -15.71 -12.51 16.74
C SER A 127 -15.08 -11.72 15.61
N LEU A 128 -14.13 -12.32 14.87
CA LEU A 128 -13.49 -11.67 13.74
C LEU A 128 -14.50 -11.28 12.64
N ILE A 129 -15.44 -12.18 12.34
CA ILE A 129 -16.51 -11.92 11.36
C ILE A 129 -17.42 -10.81 11.87
N THR A 130 -17.87 -10.86 13.13
CA THR A 130 -18.71 -9.81 13.73
C THR A 130 -18.03 -8.44 13.68
N ASP A 131 -16.76 -8.37 14.07
CA ASP A 131 -15.98 -7.12 14.06
C ASP A 131 -15.84 -6.55 12.65
N ALA A 132 -15.59 -7.40 11.64
CA ALA A 132 -15.51 -6.98 10.25
C ALA A 132 -16.85 -6.48 9.69
N LEU A 133 -17.98 -6.99 10.20
CA LEU A 133 -19.31 -6.64 9.75
C LEU A 133 -19.89 -5.40 10.42
N ASN A 134 -19.48 -5.08 11.65
CA ASN A 134 -20.00 -3.94 12.41
C ASN A 134 -20.05 -2.62 11.61
N PRO A 135 -18.99 -2.20 10.90
CA PRO A 135 -19.02 -0.98 10.08
C PRO A 135 -20.01 -1.03 8.90
N LEU A 136 -20.39 -2.24 8.46
CA LEU A 136 -21.26 -2.47 7.31
C LEU A 136 -22.74 -2.54 7.69
N LEU A 137 -23.08 -2.77 8.96
CA LEU A 137 -24.48 -2.91 9.40
C LEU A 137 -25.31 -1.68 9.08
N ILE A 138 -24.82 -0.47 9.40
CA ILE A 138 -25.54 0.79 9.12
C ILE A 138 -25.71 1.01 7.60
N PRO A 139 -24.66 0.91 6.76
CA PRO A 139 -24.81 0.99 5.31
C PRO A 139 -25.79 -0.04 4.70
N ILE A 140 -25.81 -1.27 5.23
CA ILE A 140 -26.69 -2.35 4.78
C ILE A 140 -28.15 -2.00 5.08
N GLU A 141 -28.43 -1.51 6.29
CA GLU A 141 -29.77 -1.07 6.71
C GLU A 141 -30.27 0.11 5.86
N VAL A 142 -29.42 1.13 5.66
CA VAL A 142 -29.75 2.31 4.84
C VAL A 142 -30.06 1.93 3.39
N LYS A 143 -29.42 0.88 2.86
CA LYS A 143 -29.64 0.38 1.49
C LYS A 143 -30.77 -0.65 1.40
N GLY A 144 -31.42 -1.03 2.51
CA GLY A 144 -32.45 -2.08 2.53
C GLY A 144 -31.95 -3.46 2.11
N SER A 145 -30.65 -3.72 2.25
CA SER A 145 -30.03 -5.01 1.92
C SER A 145 -30.05 -5.94 3.13
N HIS A 146 -29.99 -7.25 2.90
CA HIS A 146 -29.97 -8.25 3.98
C HIS A 146 -28.63 -9.00 3.96
N LEU A 147 -28.03 -9.18 5.14
CA LEU A 147 -26.82 -9.96 5.32
C LEU A 147 -27.20 -11.33 5.91
N ILE A 148 -26.77 -12.40 5.25
CA ILE A 148 -26.98 -13.78 5.72
C ILE A 148 -25.61 -14.42 5.94
N LEU A 149 -25.35 -14.86 7.17
CA LEU A 149 -24.19 -15.68 7.50
C LEU A 149 -24.62 -17.15 7.47
N GLN A 150 -24.05 -17.92 6.56
CA GLN A 150 -24.15 -19.38 6.54
C GLN A 150 -22.82 -19.95 7.00
N GLY A 151 -22.82 -20.61 8.15
CA GLY A 151 -21.68 -21.27 8.76
C GLY A 151 -22.11 -22.55 9.44
#